data_AF-A0A1N6GR97-F1
#
_entry.id   AF-A0A1N6GR97-F1
#
_cell.length_a   1.000
_cell.length_b   1.000
_cell.length_c   1.000
_cell.angle_alpha   90.00
_cell.angle_beta   90.00
_cell.angle_gamma   90.00
#
_symmetry.space_group_name_H-M   'P 1'
#
loop_
_entity.id
_entity.type
_entity.pdbx_description
1 polymer ?
#
loop_
_entity_poly.entity_id
_entity_poly.type
_entity_poly.pdbx_seq_one_letter_code
_entity_poly.pdbx_strand_id
1 'polypeptide(L)'
;MERTYDTLGESAKLAAVQPCAALDPPWEFEILSRTRVRRRWGHGSDSTLWRLEADGLLVPRRYGGRLGYTWRDLWDYEGGQPPDGMDAAYREDLVGPEAIAALCPLSAAAILARAKRGEIPSRRIGRFVKFVPEEARRWLRQWR
;
A
#
# COMPACT_ATOMS: atom_id res chain seq x y z
N MET A 1 -44.51 58.08 -3.92
CA MET A 1 -44.81 56.85 -4.68
C MET A 1 -43.71 55.85 -4.35
N GLU A 2 -43.87 55.08 -3.29
CA GLU A 2 -42.93 54.02 -2.92
C GLU A 2 -43.70 52.70 -3.02
N ARG A 3 -43.26 51.83 -3.95
CA ARG A 3 -43.82 50.49 -4.12
C ARG A 3 -43.06 49.53 -3.21
N THR A 4 -43.78 48.98 -2.25
CA THR A 4 -43.52 47.68 -1.63
C THR A 4 -43.47 46.57 -2.66
N TYR A 5 -42.51 45.65 -2.53
CA TYR A 5 -42.68 44.24 -2.87
C TYR A 5 -41.86 43.38 -1.90
N ASP A 6 -42.54 42.85 -0.88
CA ASP A 6 -42.23 41.54 -0.34
C ASP A 6 -42.70 40.51 -1.38
N THR A 7 -41.82 39.62 -1.84
CA THR A 7 -42.25 38.25 -2.17
C THR A 7 -41.09 37.28 -1.98
N LEU A 8 -41.23 36.49 -0.92
CA LEU A 8 -40.53 35.25 -0.64
C LEU A 8 -40.61 34.30 -1.84
N GLY A 9 -39.51 33.63 -2.17
CA GLY A 9 -39.57 32.50 -3.08
C GLY A 9 -38.26 32.06 -3.70
N GLU A 10 -37.29 31.59 -2.91
CA GLU A 10 -36.36 30.55 -3.38
C GLU A 10 -35.69 29.83 -2.20
N SER A 11 -36.53 29.15 -1.42
CA SER A 11 -36.07 28.01 -0.63
C SER A 11 -35.64 26.89 -1.60
N ALA A 12 -34.48 26.31 -1.27
CA ALA A 12 -34.00 25.01 -1.72
C ALA A 12 -33.43 24.93 -3.15
N LYS A 13 -32.15 25.34 -3.31
CA LYS A 13 -31.15 24.61 -4.14
C LYS A 13 -29.74 25.16 -4.00
N LEU A 14 -29.24 25.25 -2.77
CA LEU A 14 -27.80 25.13 -2.54
C LEU A 14 -27.64 24.00 -1.53
N ALA A 15 -27.78 22.78 -2.07
CA ALA A 15 -27.18 21.62 -1.44
C ALA A 15 -25.74 22.02 -1.12
N ALA A 16 -25.42 22.01 0.17
CA ALA A 16 -24.07 22.11 0.64
C ALA A 16 -23.24 21.13 -0.18
N VAL A 17 -22.43 21.65 -1.11
CA VAL A 17 -21.27 20.94 -1.61
C VAL A 17 -20.40 20.81 -0.37
N GLN A 18 -20.61 19.74 0.39
CA GLN A 18 -19.60 19.28 1.30
C GLN A 18 -18.36 19.11 0.43
N PRO A 19 -17.26 19.86 0.64
CA PRO A 19 -16.00 19.37 0.14
C PRO A 19 -15.83 18.01 0.82
N CYS A 20 -15.86 16.93 0.02
CA CYS A 20 -15.28 15.65 0.38
C CYS A 20 -13.79 15.87 0.63
N ALA A 21 -13.47 16.53 1.73
CA ALA A 21 -12.16 16.60 2.33
C ALA A 21 -12.15 15.60 3.49
N ALA A 22 -12.56 14.35 3.21
CA ALA A 22 -11.71 13.28 3.70
C ALA A 22 -10.42 13.49 2.93
N LEU A 23 -9.44 14.11 3.58
CA LEU A 23 -8.10 14.23 3.05
C LEU A 23 -7.65 12.80 2.77
N ASP A 24 -7.77 12.37 1.50
CA ASP A 24 -7.10 11.17 1.03
C ASP A 24 -5.68 11.27 1.57
N PRO A 25 -5.24 10.28 2.35
CA PRO A 25 -4.01 10.45 3.10
C PRO A 25 -2.89 10.72 2.08
N PRO A 26 -1.92 11.60 2.40
CA PRO A 26 -1.11 12.34 1.40
C PRO A 26 -0.25 11.46 0.47
N TRP A 27 -0.25 10.15 0.72
CA TRP A 27 0.44 9.11 0.00
C TRP A 27 -0.39 8.44 -1.09
N GLU A 28 -1.71 8.65 -1.14
CA GLU A 28 -2.55 8.10 -2.23
C GLU A 28 -2.17 8.72 -3.58
N PHE A 29 -1.57 9.92 -3.56
CA PHE A 29 -1.04 10.62 -4.73
C PHE A 29 0.44 10.32 -5.02
N GLU A 30 1.13 9.57 -4.17
CA GLU A 30 2.53 9.19 -4.44
C GLU A 30 2.56 8.14 -5.56
N ILE A 31 3.04 8.54 -6.74
CA ILE A 31 3.29 7.63 -7.85
C ILE A 31 4.69 7.02 -7.73
N LEU A 32 4.72 5.71 -7.50
CA LEU A 32 5.92 4.89 -7.40
C LEU A 32 6.47 4.56 -8.78
N SER A 33 7.74 4.86 -9.01
CA SER A 33 8.43 4.41 -10.22
C SER A 33 8.69 2.90 -10.19
N ARG A 34 8.89 2.31 -11.37
CA ARG A 34 9.31 0.90 -11.51
C ARG A 34 10.57 0.59 -10.68
N THR A 35 11.53 1.52 -10.66
CA THR A 35 12.75 1.41 -9.84
C THR A 35 12.45 1.35 -8.35
N ARG A 36 11.51 2.18 -7.85
CA ARG A 36 11.10 2.18 -6.45
C ARG A 36 10.45 0.85 -6.04
N VAL A 37 9.59 0.30 -6.90
CA VAL A 37 8.94 -1.01 -6.70
C VAL A 37 9.98 -2.13 -6.68
N ARG A 38 10.88 -2.17 -7.66
CA ARG A 38 11.97 -3.18 -7.71
C ARG A 38 12.88 -3.11 -6.48
N ARG A 39 13.24 -1.89 -6.04
CA ARG A 39 14.02 -1.68 -4.82
C ARG A 39 13.30 -2.23 -3.60
N ARG A 40 12.01 -1.91 -3.47
CA ARG A 40 11.18 -2.39 -2.36
C ARG A 40 11.13 -3.90 -2.29
N TRP A 41 10.90 -4.57 -3.40
CA TRP A 41 10.84 -6.03 -3.42
C TRP A 41 12.22 -6.68 -3.20
N GLY A 42 13.29 -5.93 -3.49
CA GLY A 42 14.67 -6.45 -3.51
C GLY A 42 14.87 -7.51 -4.60
N HIS A 43 13.94 -7.60 -5.56
CA HIS A 43 14.01 -8.50 -6.71
C HIS A 43 13.09 -8.01 -7.84
N GLY A 44 13.15 -8.72 -8.97
CA GLY A 44 12.36 -8.42 -10.15
C GLY A 44 13.10 -7.56 -11.16
N SER A 45 12.68 -7.70 -12.41
CA SER A 45 13.15 -6.93 -13.56
C SER A 45 12.00 -6.12 -14.15
N ASP A 46 12.32 -5.23 -15.09
CA ASP A 46 11.27 -4.51 -15.83
C ASP A 46 10.37 -5.48 -16.60
N SER A 47 10.90 -6.59 -17.11
CA SER A 47 10.10 -7.66 -17.71
C SER A 47 9.15 -8.34 -16.72
N THR A 48 9.49 -8.38 -15.43
CA THR A 48 8.57 -8.88 -14.40
C THR A 48 7.38 -7.94 -14.27
N LEU A 49 7.65 -6.63 -14.17
CA LEU A 49 6.60 -5.62 -14.06
C LEU A 49 5.71 -5.60 -15.32
N TRP A 50 6.29 -5.70 -16.52
CA TRP A 50 5.50 -5.76 -17.75
C TRP A 50 4.54 -6.95 -17.80
N ARG A 51 4.95 -8.12 -17.30
CA ARG A 51 4.06 -9.28 -17.20
C ARG A 51 2.93 -9.02 -16.21
N LEU A 52 3.25 -8.48 -15.03
CA LEU A 52 2.23 -8.13 -14.03
C LEU A 52 1.24 -7.08 -14.56
N GLU A 53 1.72 -6.13 -15.36
CA GLU A 53 0.86 -5.15 -16.04
C GLU A 53 -0.03 -5.81 -17.11
N ALA A 54 0.55 -6.66 -17.95
CA ALA A 54 -0.19 -7.38 -19.01
C ALA A 54 -1.25 -8.33 -18.44
N ASP A 55 -0.95 -8.97 -17.31
CA ASP A 55 -1.86 -9.86 -16.60
C ASP A 55 -2.89 -9.11 -15.75
N GLY A 56 -2.82 -7.76 -15.69
CA GLY A 56 -3.74 -6.92 -14.91
C GLY A 56 -3.54 -7.00 -13.39
N LEU A 57 -2.45 -7.63 -12.93
CA LEU A 57 -2.13 -7.81 -11.51
C LEU A 57 -1.55 -6.55 -10.87
N LEU A 58 -0.91 -5.69 -11.66
CA LEU A 58 -0.40 -4.40 -11.21
C LEU A 58 -0.72 -3.33 -12.25
N VAL A 59 -1.63 -2.42 -11.90
CA VAL A 59 -2.17 -1.43 -12.85
C VAL A 59 -1.34 -0.14 -12.81
N PRO A 60 -0.67 0.25 -13.92
CA PRO A 60 0.07 1.50 -13.95
C PRO A 60 -0.90 2.67 -14.05
N ARG A 61 -0.63 3.73 -13.27
CA ARG A 61 -1.40 4.97 -13.19
C ARG A 61 -0.59 6.13 -13.75
N ARG A 62 -1.30 7.10 -14.35
CA ARG A 62 -0.70 8.35 -14.83
C ARG A 62 -1.17 9.52 -13.98
N TYR A 63 -0.24 10.25 -13.38
CA TYR A 63 -0.53 11.45 -12.59
C TYR A 63 0.49 12.54 -12.91
N GLY A 64 0.03 13.73 -13.28
CA GLY A 64 0.93 14.86 -13.61
C GLY A 64 1.99 14.52 -14.67
N GLY A 65 1.65 13.70 -15.67
CA GLY A 65 2.57 13.25 -16.72
C GLY A 65 3.50 12.09 -16.33
N ARG A 66 3.57 11.71 -15.05
CA ARG A 66 4.38 10.58 -14.57
C ARG A 66 3.59 9.28 -14.66
N LEU A 67 4.25 8.20 -15.08
CA LEU A 67 3.71 6.84 -15.09
C LEU A 67 4.33 6.04 -13.94
N GLY A 68 3.51 5.35 -13.17
CA GLY A 68 3.97 4.50 -12.08
C GLY A 68 2.82 3.78 -11.39
N TYR A 69 2.98 3.44 -10.12
CA TYR A 69 1.98 2.68 -9.36
C TYR A 69 1.63 3.39 -8.07
N THR A 70 0.43 3.17 -7.55
CA THR A 70 0.06 3.67 -6.22
C THR A 70 0.50 2.68 -5.16
N TRP A 71 0.69 3.17 -3.92
CA TRP A 71 0.90 2.27 -2.77
C TRP A 71 -0.26 1.31 -2.58
N ARG A 72 -1.49 1.78 -2.78
CA ARG A 72 -2.72 0.98 -2.65
C ARG A 72 -2.71 -0.22 -3.58
N ASP A 73 -2.51 0.01 -4.89
CA ASP A 73 -2.46 -1.05 -5.90
C ASP A 73 -1.29 -2.01 -5.61
N LEU A 74 -0.15 -1.49 -5.13
CA LEU A 74 1.01 -2.30 -4.78
C LEU A 74 0.75 -3.20 -3.58
N TRP A 75 0.12 -2.68 -2.52
CA TRP A 75 -0.20 -3.46 -1.32
C TRP A 75 -1.26 -4.52 -1.59
N ASP A 76 -2.28 -4.21 -2.41
CA ASP A 76 -3.28 -5.20 -2.84
C ASP A 76 -2.60 -6.38 -3.56
N TYR A 77 -1.68 -6.09 -4.48
CA TYR A 77 -0.88 -7.12 -5.13
C TYR A 77 -0.01 -7.93 -4.14
N GLU A 78 0.59 -7.26 -3.15
CA GLU A 78 1.44 -7.89 -2.13
C GLU A 78 0.67 -8.75 -1.10
N GLY A 79 -0.67 -8.70 -1.12
CA GLY A 79 -1.54 -9.51 -0.25
C GLY A 79 -2.46 -8.71 0.68
N GLY A 80 -2.73 -7.44 0.39
CA GLY A 80 -3.77 -6.64 1.05
C GLY A 80 -3.24 -5.35 1.71
N GLN A 81 -4.15 -4.53 2.21
CA GLN A 81 -3.80 -3.22 2.80
C GLN A 81 -3.04 -3.35 4.14
N PRO A 82 -2.20 -2.35 4.50
CA PRO A 82 -1.59 -2.29 5.83
C PRO A 82 -2.65 -2.18 6.93
N PRO A 83 -2.39 -2.72 8.14
CA PRO A 83 -3.18 -2.42 9.33
C PRO A 83 -3.11 -0.94 9.71
N ASP A 84 -4.13 -0.47 10.43
CA ASP A 84 -4.24 0.93 10.88
C ASP A 84 -2.96 1.41 11.58
N GLY A 85 -2.47 2.57 11.13
CA GLY A 85 -1.27 3.22 11.69
C GLY A 85 0.05 2.54 11.30
N MET A 86 0.05 1.56 10.38
CA MET A 86 1.27 0.92 9.89
C MET A 86 1.72 1.39 8.50
N ASP A 87 1.02 2.34 7.88
CA ASP A 87 1.30 2.83 6.53
C ASP A 87 2.78 3.13 6.28
N ALA A 88 3.41 3.86 7.21
CA ALA A 88 4.82 4.24 7.10
C ALA A 88 5.75 3.01 7.07
N ALA A 89 5.53 2.06 7.97
CA ALA A 89 6.29 0.81 8.00
C ALA A 89 6.08 0.00 6.71
N TYR A 90 4.86 0.01 6.19
CA TYR A 90 4.51 -0.66 4.94
C TYR A 90 5.03 0.05 3.70
N ARG A 91 5.71 1.19 3.79
CA ARG A 91 6.46 1.82 2.68
C ARG A 91 7.95 1.50 2.67
N GLU A 92 8.46 0.83 3.71
CA GLU A 92 9.85 0.40 3.80
C GLU A 92 10.19 -0.68 2.77
N ASP A 93 11.48 -0.92 2.54
CA ASP A 93 11.88 -2.02 1.67
C ASP A 93 11.63 -3.36 2.37
N LEU A 94 11.07 -4.31 1.63
CA LEU A 94 10.73 -5.62 2.17
C LEU A 94 11.99 -6.46 2.32
N VAL A 95 12.00 -7.29 3.36
CA VAL A 95 13.13 -8.15 3.66
C VAL A 95 12.81 -9.62 3.36
N GLY A 96 13.86 -10.39 3.06
CA GLY A 96 13.78 -11.83 2.89
C GLY A 96 13.77 -12.58 4.24
N PRO A 97 13.46 -13.89 4.22
CA PRO A 97 13.49 -14.71 5.42
C PRO A 97 14.88 -14.77 6.08
N GLU A 98 15.95 -14.60 5.31
CA GLU A 98 17.34 -14.58 5.80
C GLU A 98 17.58 -13.41 6.76
N ALA A 99 17.01 -12.24 6.48
CA ALA A 99 17.15 -11.06 7.33
C ALA A 99 16.44 -11.23 8.67
N ILE A 100 15.31 -11.95 8.71
CA ILE A 100 14.61 -12.26 9.96
C ILE A 100 15.35 -13.34 10.74
N ALA A 101 15.84 -14.37 10.05
CA ALA A 101 16.64 -15.43 10.64
C ALA A 101 17.91 -14.88 11.33
N ALA A 102 18.50 -13.79 10.81
CA ALA A 102 19.63 -13.13 11.46
C ALA A 102 19.30 -12.50 12.83
N LEU A 103 18.01 -12.32 13.17
CA LEU A 103 17.55 -11.66 14.39
C LEU A 103 17.03 -12.65 15.45
N CYS A 104 17.01 -13.95 15.14
CA CYS A 104 16.43 -14.96 16.02
C CYS A 104 17.12 -16.33 15.83
N PRO A 105 16.96 -17.30 16.75
CA PRO A 105 17.59 -18.61 16.63
C PRO A 105 16.92 -19.54 15.59
N LEU A 106 16.00 -19.03 14.75
CA LEU A 106 15.30 -19.80 13.72
C LEU A 106 16.02 -19.69 12.38
N SER A 107 16.06 -20.78 11.62
CA SER A 107 16.56 -20.77 10.24
C SER A 107 15.59 -20.08 9.28
N ALA A 108 16.09 -19.59 8.14
CA ALA A 108 15.24 -19.01 7.09
C ALA A 108 14.14 -19.97 6.61
N ALA A 109 14.44 -21.28 6.53
CA ALA A 109 13.46 -22.30 6.21
C ALA A 109 12.36 -22.42 7.28
N ALA A 110 12.72 -22.33 8.57
CA ALA A 110 11.75 -22.31 9.65
C ALA A 110 10.87 -21.05 9.61
N ILE A 111 11.45 -19.87 9.32
CA ILE A 111 10.70 -18.61 9.11
C ILE A 111 9.68 -18.78 7.97
N LEU A 112 10.09 -19.32 6.83
CA LEU A 112 9.18 -19.59 5.71
C LEU A 112 8.08 -20.58 6.09
N ALA A 113 8.39 -21.62 6.85
CA ALA A 113 7.38 -22.59 7.31
C ALA A 113 6.34 -21.93 8.22
N ARG A 114 6.76 -21.03 9.12
CA ARG A 114 5.86 -20.24 9.97
C ARG A 114 4.98 -19.29 9.14
N ALA A 115 5.56 -18.62 8.14
CA ALA A 115 4.83 -17.73 7.24
C ALA A 115 3.73 -18.48 6.48
N LYS A 116 4.04 -19.68 5.98
CA LYS A 116 3.06 -20.55 5.30
C LYS A 116 1.90 -20.98 6.20
N ARG A 117 2.12 -21.07 7.52
CA ARG A 117 1.07 -21.37 8.51
C ARG A 117 0.32 -20.12 8.99
N GLY A 118 0.70 -18.93 8.52
CA GLY A 118 0.10 -17.67 8.95
C GLY A 118 0.55 -17.18 10.32
N GLU A 119 1.60 -17.76 10.90
CA GLU A 119 2.10 -17.40 12.24
C GLU A 119 2.89 -16.09 12.25
N ILE A 120 3.43 -15.68 11.10
CA ILE A 120 4.16 -14.42 10.92
C ILE A 120 3.52 -13.68 9.73
N PRO A 121 3.15 -12.39 9.91
CA PRO A 121 2.67 -11.56 8.81
C PRO A 121 3.68 -11.53 7.66
N SER A 122 3.21 -11.79 6.44
CA SER A 122 4.08 -11.83 5.27
C SER A 122 3.39 -11.30 4.03
N ARG A 123 4.21 -10.85 3.08
CA ARG A 123 3.81 -10.35 1.77
C ARG A 123 4.20 -11.35 0.69
N ARG A 124 3.35 -11.48 -0.32
CA ARG A 124 3.55 -12.43 -1.41
C ARG A 124 3.79 -11.67 -2.70
N ILE A 125 4.94 -11.93 -3.32
CA ILE A 125 5.36 -11.29 -4.58
C ILE A 125 5.63 -12.41 -5.57
N GLY A 126 4.58 -12.79 -6.30
CA GLY A 126 4.55 -14.03 -7.06
C GLY A 126 4.85 -15.24 -6.17
N ARG A 127 5.97 -15.94 -6.44
CA ARG A 127 6.39 -17.09 -5.63
C ARG A 127 7.19 -16.73 -4.37
N PHE A 128 7.62 -15.48 -4.25
CA PHE A 128 8.49 -15.05 -3.16
C PHE A 128 7.66 -14.62 -1.94
N VAL A 129 8.10 -15.04 -0.76
CA VAL A 129 7.57 -14.58 0.52
C VAL A 129 8.54 -13.54 1.07
N LYS A 130 8.02 -12.37 1.40
CA LYS A 130 8.75 -11.23 1.91
C LYS A 130 8.07 -10.69 3.16
N PHE A 131 8.76 -9.84 3.90
CA PHE A 131 8.28 -9.38 5.19
C PHE A 131 8.46 -7.88 5.32
N VAL A 132 7.51 -7.24 5.98
CA VAL A 132 7.65 -5.85 6.44
C VAL A 132 8.54 -5.87 7.68
N PRO A 133 9.66 -5.11 7.70
CA PRO A 133 10.60 -5.14 8.81
C PRO A 133 9.95 -4.91 10.18
N GLU A 134 9.07 -3.91 10.29
CA GLU A 134 8.43 -3.60 11.57
C GLU A 134 7.44 -4.67 12.04
N GLU A 135 6.69 -5.31 11.14
CA GLU A 135 5.81 -6.44 11.53
C GLU A 135 6.62 -7.63 12.01
N ALA A 136 7.70 -7.97 11.29
CA ALA A 136 8.59 -9.03 11.71
C ALA A 136 9.21 -8.74 13.09
N ARG A 137 9.59 -7.48 13.36
CA ARG A 137 10.06 -7.06 14.69
C ARG A 137 8.98 -7.16 15.76
N ARG A 138 7.74 -6.74 15.48
CA ARG A 138 6.60 -6.89 16.40
C ARG A 138 6.38 -8.35 16.77
N TRP A 139 6.38 -9.23 15.78
CA TRP A 139 6.26 -10.67 15.98
C TRP A 139 7.42 -11.24 16.83
N LEU A 140 8.67 -10.84 16.53
CA LEU A 140 9.83 -11.26 17.31
C LEU A 140 9.75 -10.83 18.79
N ARG A 141 9.16 -9.67 19.08
CA ARG A 141 8.95 -9.19 20.46
C ARG A 141 7.92 -10.00 21.23
N GLN A 142 6.90 -10.55 20.55
CA GLN A 142 5.87 -11.39 21.18
C GLN A 142 6.36 -12.79 21.53
N TRP A 143 7.48 -13.21 20.92
CA TRP A 143 8.07 -14.52 21.15
C TRP A 143 9.03 -14.57 22.35
N ARG A 144 9.54 -13.41 22.77
CA ARG A 144 10.40 -13.27 23.96
C ARG A 144 9.57 -13.33 25.23
#